data_AF-A0A9Q5QVQ2-F1
#
_entry.id   AF-A0A9Q5QVQ2-F1
#
_cell.length_a   1.000
_cell.length_b   1.000
_cell.length_c   1.000
_cell.angle_alpha   90.00
_cell.angle_beta   90.00
_cell.angle_gamma   90.00
#
_symmetry.space_group_name_H-M   'P 1'
#
loop_
_entity.id
_entity.type
_entity.pdbx_description
1 polymer ?
#
loop_
_entity_poly.entity_id
_entity_poly.type
_entity_poly.pdbx_seq_one_letter_code
_entity_poly.pdbx_strand_id
1 'polypeptide(L)'
;MNTTLKEFLAACENLGTLRLIVTSSAAVLEARGKIEKLFYAALAKGKYANMHNDGFEFHLNMDKIVEVKFETGEAKRGNFTTYAIRFLDEKKEVALSLFLQWGKPGEYEVGQVENWLQLREQYGEVWEPLPVTSL
;
A
#
# COMPACT_ATOMS: atom_id res chain seq x y z
N MET A 1 17.32 -3.29 4.23
CA MET A 1 17.39 -2.36 3.08
C MET A 1 17.26 -0.94 3.62
N ASN A 2 17.96 0.05 3.07
CA ASN A 2 17.88 1.45 3.51
C ASN A 2 17.18 2.30 2.43
N THR A 3 15.85 2.39 2.50
CA THR A 3 15.03 3.17 1.55
C THR A 3 13.91 3.88 2.29
N THR A 4 13.33 4.90 1.66
CA THR A 4 12.28 5.72 2.25
C THR A 4 10.89 5.19 1.87
N LEU A 5 9.90 5.46 2.73
CA LEU A 5 8.51 5.15 2.39
C LEU A 5 8.02 5.92 1.15
N LYS A 6 8.55 7.12 0.92
CA LYS A 6 8.25 7.93 -0.27
C LYS A 6 8.62 7.20 -1.57
N GLU A 7 9.84 6.67 -1.65
CA GLU A 7 10.32 5.91 -2.81
C GLU A 7 9.49 4.65 -3.03
N PHE A 8 9.16 3.93 -1.96
CA PHE A 8 8.32 2.74 -2.05
C PHE A 8 6.92 3.05 -2.57
N LEU A 9 6.26 4.09 -2.06
CA LEU A 9 4.94 4.50 -2.52
C LEU A 9 4.94 4.91 -4.00
N ALA A 10 6.02 5.53 -4.49
CA ALA A 10 6.18 5.80 -5.92
C ALA A 10 6.36 4.50 -6.72
N ALA A 11 7.13 3.53 -6.23
CA ALA A 11 7.32 2.23 -6.87
C ALA A 11 6.03 1.41 -6.95
N CYS A 12 5.08 1.62 -6.04
CA CYS A 12 3.75 0.99 -6.06
C CYS A 12 2.91 1.36 -7.30
N GLU A 13 3.26 2.39 -8.06
CA GLU A 13 2.59 2.73 -9.33
C GLU A 13 2.64 1.57 -10.34
N ASN A 14 3.72 0.79 -10.32
CA ASN A 14 3.90 -0.38 -11.18
C ASN A 14 2.98 -1.57 -10.81
N LEU A 15 2.28 -1.51 -9.67
CA LEU A 15 1.38 -2.57 -9.24
C LEU A 15 0.00 -2.50 -9.93
N GLY A 16 -0.22 -1.56 -10.84
CA GLY A 16 -1.49 -1.44 -11.57
C GLY A 16 -2.67 -1.11 -10.66
N THR A 17 -3.83 -1.67 -10.95
CA THR A 17 -5.04 -1.41 -10.13
C THR A 17 -4.95 -2.09 -8.77
N LEU A 18 -5.18 -1.33 -7.71
CA LEU A 18 -5.18 -1.80 -6.33
C LEU A 18 -6.55 -1.65 -5.69
N ARG A 19 -6.72 -2.38 -4.60
CA ARG A 19 -7.74 -2.14 -3.58
C ARG A 19 -7.05 -1.58 -2.35
N LEU A 20 -7.32 -0.31 -2.07
CA LEU A 20 -6.83 0.41 -0.91
C LEU A 20 -7.81 0.20 0.24
N ILE A 21 -7.34 -0.33 1.36
CA ILE A 21 -8.17 -0.68 2.51
C ILE A 21 -7.68 0.08 3.73
N VAL A 22 -8.58 0.89 4.31
CA VAL A 22 -8.37 1.58 5.58
C VAL A 22 -9.43 1.10 6.55
N THR A 23 -8.97 0.68 7.72
CA THR A 23 -9.81 0.15 8.78
C THR A 23 -9.75 1.08 9.97
N SER A 24 -10.92 1.52 10.44
CA SER A 24 -11.07 2.20 11.72
C SER A 24 -11.47 1.18 12.80
N SER A 25 -11.71 1.66 14.01
CA SER A 25 -12.18 0.81 15.11
C SER A 25 -13.53 0.13 14.86
N ALA A 26 -14.32 0.62 13.91
CA ALA A 26 -15.70 0.13 13.70
C ALA A 26 -16.10 0.01 12.22
N ALA A 27 -15.25 0.42 11.27
CA ALA A 27 -15.58 0.40 9.85
C ALA A 27 -14.37 0.05 9.00
N VAL A 28 -14.63 -0.51 7.82
CA VAL A 28 -13.65 -0.76 6.78
C VAL A 28 -14.11 -0.03 5.53
N LEU A 29 -13.24 0.77 4.93
CA LEU A 29 -13.46 1.36 3.62
C LEU A 29 -12.46 0.76 2.63
N GLU A 30 -12.99 0.25 1.51
CA GLU A 30 -12.21 -0.33 0.43
C GLU A 30 -12.44 0.47 -0.85
N ALA A 31 -11.39 1.11 -1.36
CA ALA A 31 -11.44 1.89 -2.60
C ALA A 31 -10.64 1.20 -3.69
N ARG A 32 -11.17 1.20 -4.92
CA ARG A 32 -10.47 0.68 -6.10
C ARG A 32 -9.76 1.83 -6.82
N GLY A 33 -8.46 1.70 -7.08
CA GLY A 33 -7.69 2.70 -7.81
C GLY A 33 -6.22 2.32 -7.96
N LYS A 34 -5.47 3.08 -8.76
CA LYS A 34 -4.01 2.96 -8.83
C LYS A 34 -3.35 3.89 -7.81
N ILE A 35 -2.13 3.58 -7.39
CA ILE A 35 -1.27 4.57 -6.73
C ILE A 35 -0.56 5.33 -7.84
N GLU A 36 -0.97 6.57 -8.08
CA GLU A 36 -0.40 7.41 -9.14
C GLU A 36 -0.56 8.88 -8.75
N LYS A 37 0.21 9.77 -9.40
CA LYS A 37 0.12 11.23 -9.19
C LYS A 37 0.18 11.62 -7.71
N LEU A 38 1.01 10.91 -6.94
CA LEU A 38 1.22 11.21 -5.53
C LEU A 38 1.76 12.63 -5.39
N PHE A 39 1.20 13.38 -4.45
CA PHE A 39 1.75 14.65 -4.02
C PHE A 39 1.98 14.64 -2.51
N TYR A 40 3.00 15.38 -2.07
CA TYR A 40 3.48 15.32 -0.70
C TYR A 40 3.30 16.66 0.00
N ALA A 41 2.90 16.62 1.26
CA ALA A 41 2.69 17.83 2.06
C ALA A 41 3.15 17.63 3.51
N ALA A 42 3.83 18.63 4.06
CA ALA A 42 4.18 18.67 5.47
C ALA A 42 3.11 19.47 6.21
N LEU A 43 2.44 18.83 7.15
CA LEU A 43 1.41 19.43 8.00
C LEU A 43 1.84 19.37 9.46
N ALA A 44 1.16 20.09 10.34
CA ALA A 44 1.45 20.08 11.78
C ALA A 44 1.41 18.67 12.41
N LYS A 45 0.65 17.74 11.80
CA LYS A 45 0.49 16.35 12.27
C LYS A 45 1.48 15.36 11.66
N GLY A 46 2.31 15.78 10.70
CA GLY A 46 3.29 14.93 10.05
C GLY A 46 3.42 15.16 8.55
N LYS A 47 4.21 14.31 7.90
CA LYS A 47 4.49 14.32 6.47
C LYS A 47 3.57 13.34 5.75
N TYR A 48 2.79 13.85 4.80
CA TYR A 48 1.74 13.10 4.13
C TYR A 48 2.09 12.77 2.68
N ALA A 49 1.81 11.54 2.28
CA ALA A 49 1.60 11.17 0.88
C ALA A 49 0.10 11.24 0.57
N ASN A 50 -0.25 11.87 -0.55
CA ASN A 50 -1.64 12.16 -0.90
C ASN A 50 -1.94 11.81 -2.35
N MET A 51 -3.20 11.50 -2.62
CA MET A 51 -3.71 11.30 -3.97
C MET A 51 -5.17 11.77 -4.02
N HIS A 52 -5.57 12.32 -5.16
CA HIS A 52 -6.94 12.71 -5.45
C HIS A 52 -7.34 12.18 -6.83
N ASN A 53 -8.53 11.57 -6.91
CA ASN A 53 -9.19 11.21 -8.16
C ASN A 53 -10.72 11.37 -8.01
N ASP A 54 -11.46 11.14 -9.10
CA ASP A 54 -12.92 11.32 -9.14
C ASP A 54 -13.70 10.42 -8.14
N GLY A 55 -13.10 9.32 -7.68
CA GLY A 55 -13.76 8.34 -6.82
C GLY A 55 -13.40 8.45 -5.34
N PHE A 56 -12.19 8.90 -5.00
CA PHE A 56 -11.74 9.02 -3.62
C PHE A 56 -10.53 9.95 -3.46
N GLU A 57 -10.35 10.40 -2.23
CA GLU A 57 -9.12 11.01 -1.75
C GLU A 57 -8.40 10.08 -0.78
N PHE A 58 -7.07 10.10 -0.84
CA PHE A 58 -6.20 9.27 -0.02
C PHE A 58 -5.15 10.15 0.66
N HIS A 59 -4.95 9.91 1.96
CA HIS A 59 -3.95 10.58 2.77
C HIS A 59 -3.28 9.56 3.68
N LEU A 60 -1.96 9.45 3.58
CA LEU A 60 -1.16 8.60 4.45
C LEU A 60 -0.12 9.45 5.20
N ASN A 61 -0.23 9.48 6.53
CA ASN A 61 0.81 10.08 7.36
C ASN A 61 2.02 9.12 7.39
N MET A 62 3.05 9.44 6.62
CA MET A 62 4.23 8.60 6.46
C MET A 62 5.05 8.51 7.75
N ASP A 63 5.03 9.55 8.59
CA ASP A 63 5.75 9.56 9.87
C ASP A 63 5.19 8.53 10.86
N LYS A 64 3.98 7.97 10.61
CA LYS A 64 3.33 6.99 11.47
C LYS A 64 3.55 5.54 11.07
N ILE A 65 4.17 5.29 9.91
CA ILE A 65 4.42 3.93 9.44
C ILE A 65 5.83 3.51 9.87
N VAL A 66 5.90 2.42 10.63
CA VAL A 66 7.17 1.90 11.16
C VAL A 66 7.62 0.62 10.47
N GLU A 67 6.71 -0.10 9.82
CA GLU A 67 7.00 -1.36 9.15
C GLU A 67 6.07 -1.55 7.95
N VAL A 68 6.60 -2.15 6.89
CA VAL A 68 5.84 -2.56 5.72
C VAL A 68 6.06 -4.05 5.50
N LYS A 69 4.97 -4.78 5.25
CA LYS A 69 5.00 -6.24 5.09
C LYS A 69 4.24 -6.68 3.84
N PHE A 70 4.88 -7.54 3.06
CA PHE A 70 4.26 -8.26 1.95
C PHE A 70 3.61 -9.55 2.46
N GLU A 71 2.37 -9.80 2.08
CA GLU A 71 1.63 -10.99 2.48
C GLU A 71 0.90 -11.62 1.31
N THR A 72 0.98 -12.94 1.20
CA THR A 72 0.03 -13.73 0.41
C THR A 72 -1.04 -14.30 1.33
N GLY A 73 -2.28 -14.34 0.87
CA GLY A 73 -3.40 -14.95 1.58
C GLY A 73 -4.27 -15.77 0.65
N GLU A 74 -5.26 -16.44 1.21
CA GLU A 74 -6.31 -17.12 0.46
C GLU A 74 -7.60 -16.30 0.54
N ALA A 75 -8.23 -16.03 -0.60
CA ALA A 75 -9.49 -15.32 -0.63
C ALA A 75 -10.58 -16.12 0.09
N LYS A 76 -11.29 -15.48 1.03
CA LYS A 76 -12.41 -16.09 1.78
C LYS A 76 -13.50 -16.70 0.90
N ARG A 77 -13.61 -16.25 -0.35
CA ARG A 77 -14.53 -16.76 -1.37
C ARG A 77 -13.79 -16.87 -2.70
N GLY A 78 -13.90 -18.01 -3.36
CA GLY A 78 -13.37 -18.21 -4.71
C GLY A 78 -12.03 -18.94 -4.80
N ASN A 79 -11.42 -19.33 -3.67
CA ASN A 79 -10.22 -20.19 -3.61
C ASN A 79 -9.08 -19.72 -4.53
N PHE A 80 -8.68 -18.45 -4.39
CA PHE A 80 -7.56 -17.88 -5.13
C PHE A 80 -6.63 -17.10 -4.20
N THR A 81 -5.36 -16.98 -4.60
CA THR A 81 -4.34 -16.26 -3.84
C THR A 81 -4.57 -14.76 -3.91
N THR A 82 -4.52 -14.08 -2.77
CA THR A 82 -4.50 -12.62 -2.66
C THR A 82 -3.10 -12.14 -2.35
N TYR A 83 -2.69 -11.01 -2.93
CA TYR A 83 -1.39 -10.39 -2.71
C TYR A 83 -1.60 -9.02 -2.04
N ALA A 84 -1.00 -8.83 -0.87
CA ALA A 84 -1.20 -7.66 -0.04
C ALA A 84 0.13 -7.01 0.36
N ILE A 85 0.09 -5.71 0.60
CA ILE A 85 1.14 -4.93 1.25
C ILE A 85 0.48 -4.25 2.46
N ARG A 86 0.98 -4.52 3.65
CA ARG A 86 0.51 -3.97 4.93
C ARG A 86 1.45 -2.86 5.37
N PHE A 87 0.90 -1.74 5.81
CA PHE A 87 1.64 -0.64 6.42
C PHE A 87 1.25 -0.59 7.89
N LEU A 88 2.21 -0.86 8.77
CA LEU A 88 1.99 -1.00 10.20
C LEU A 88 2.43 0.26 10.95
N ASP A 89 1.66 0.61 11.96
CA ASP A 89 1.97 1.73 12.86
C ASP A 89 2.85 1.30 14.06
N GLU A 90 3.13 2.25 14.95
CA GLU A 90 3.94 2.04 16.16
C GLU A 90 3.38 0.96 17.12
N LYS A 91 2.09 0.64 17.02
CA LYS A 91 1.45 -0.44 17.79
C LYS A 91 1.47 -1.78 17.05
N LYS A 92 2.10 -1.82 15.87
CA LYS A 92 2.07 -2.94 14.93
C LYS A 92 0.64 -3.26 14.46
N GLU A 93 -0.24 -2.27 14.47
CA GLU A 93 -1.59 -2.36 13.89
C GLU A 93 -1.54 -1.91 12.41
N VAL A 94 -2.39 -2.50 11.58
CA VAL A 94 -2.42 -2.20 10.14
C VAL A 94 -3.13 -0.87 9.91
N ALA A 95 -2.37 0.17 9.55
CA ALA A 95 -2.90 1.49 9.23
C ALA A 95 -3.44 1.57 7.78
N LEU A 96 -2.83 0.81 6.86
CA LEU A 96 -3.23 0.73 5.46
C LEU A 96 -2.93 -0.67 4.93
N SER A 97 -3.80 -1.17 4.06
CA SER A 97 -3.49 -2.32 3.21
C SER A 97 -3.69 -1.98 1.74
N LEU A 98 -2.76 -2.42 0.91
CA LEU A 98 -2.89 -2.40 -0.55
C LEU A 98 -2.98 -3.84 -1.03
N PHE A 99 -4.10 -4.21 -1.64
CA PHE A 99 -4.25 -5.49 -2.32
C PHE A 99 -4.15 -5.29 -3.82
N LEU A 100 -3.53 -6.23 -4.52
CA LEU A 100 -3.70 -6.30 -5.97
C LEU A 100 -5.19 -6.48 -6.28
N GLN A 101 -5.77 -5.60 -7.10
CA GLN A 101 -7.17 -5.71 -7.48
C GLN A 101 -7.30 -6.76 -8.59
N TRP A 102 -8.09 -7.79 -8.34
CA TRP A 102 -8.46 -8.76 -9.36
C TRP A 102 -9.72 -8.32 -10.15
N GLY A 103 -9.85 -8.79 -11.38
CA GLY A 103 -11.08 -8.70 -12.18
C GLY A 103 -12.07 -9.78 -11.75
N LYS A 104 -12.02 -10.93 -12.42
CA LYS A 104 -12.68 -12.15 -11.92
C LYS A 104 -11.85 -12.78 -10.79
N PRO A 105 -12.42 -13.68 -9.97
CA PRO A 105 -11.67 -14.35 -8.91
C PRO A 105 -10.36 -14.96 -9.41
N GLY A 106 -9.23 -14.49 -8.89
CA GLY A 106 -7.87 -14.93 -9.25
C GLY A 106 -7.29 -14.36 -10.55
N GLU A 107 -8.05 -13.57 -11.32
CA GLU A 107 -7.56 -12.93 -12.54
C GLU A 107 -6.99 -11.53 -12.23
N TYR A 108 -5.67 -11.39 -12.32
CA TYR A 108 -4.93 -10.14 -12.14
C TYR A 108 -4.59 -9.47 -13.48
N GLU A 109 -4.20 -8.20 -13.44
CA GLU A 109 -3.68 -7.50 -14.62
C GLU A 109 -2.38 -8.14 -15.12
N VAL A 110 -2.08 -8.01 -16.42
CA VAL A 110 -0.86 -8.59 -17.02
C VAL A 110 0.38 -7.99 -16.35
N GLY A 111 1.28 -8.84 -15.83
CA GLY A 111 2.50 -8.43 -15.15
C GLY A 111 2.30 -7.99 -13.69
N GLN A 112 1.07 -7.96 -13.19
CA GLN A 112 0.76 -7.35 -11.89
C GLN A 112 1.34 -8.15 -10.72
N VAL A 113 1.23 -9.47 -10.77
CA VAL A 113 1.76 -10.37 -9.74
C VAL A 113 3.28 -10.39 -9.80
N GLU A 114 3.86 -10.39 -11.00
CA GLU A 114 5.30 -10.33 -11.23
C GLU A 114 5.89 -9.04 -10.66
N ASN A 115 5.25 -7.89 -10.90
CA ASN A 115 5.67 -6.60 -10.35
C ASN A 115 5.59 -6.59 -8.82
N TRP A 116 4.57 -7.22 -8.22
CA TRP A 116 4.48 -7.38 -6.77
C TRP A 116 5.61 -8.25 -6.21
N LEU A 117 5.94 -9.35 -6.87
CA LEU A 117 7.03 -10.24 -6.47
C LEU A 117 8.39 -9.55 -6.59
N GLN A 118 8.62 -8.79 -7.66
CA GLN A 118 9.82 -7.98 -7.84
C GLN A 118 9.95 -6.90 -6.77
N LEU A 119 8.85 -6.21 -6.44
CA LEU A 119 8.85 -5.20 -5.39
C LEU A 119 9.15 -5.83 -4.02
N ARG A 120 8.59 -7.01 -3.73
CA ARG A 120 8.90 -7.78 -2.52
C ARG A 120 10.37 -8.20 -2.48
N GLU A 121 10.93 -8.67 -3.60
CA GLU A 121 12.34 -9.07 -3.68
C GLU A 121 13.27 -7.87 -3.47
N GLN A 122 12.92 -6.73 -4.07
CA GLN A 122 13.66 -5.48 -3.94
C GLN A 122 13.64 -4.99 -2.48
N TYR A 123 12.46 -4.85 -1.88
CA TYR A 123 12.30 -4.21 -0.56
C TYR A 123 12.48 -5.17 0.63
N GLY A 124 12.30 -6.46 0.41
CA GLY A 124 12.20 -7.49 1.44
C GLY A 124 10.75 -7.78 1.82
N GLU A 125 10.50 -9.01 2.30
CA GLU A 125 9.17 -9.43 2.73
C GLU A 125 8.63 -8.60 3.91
N VAL A 126 9.52 -8.22 4.82
CA VAL A 126 9.28 -7.28 5.91
C VAL A 126 10.42 -6.28 5.91
N TRP A 127 10.11 -4.98 5.95
CA TRP A 127 11.12 -3.94 6.02
C TRP A 127 10.62 -2.71 6.79
N GLU A 128 11.57 -1.94 7.34
CA GLU A 128 11.31 -0.72 8.09
C GLU A 128 11.74 0.50 7.26
N PRO A 129 10.86 1.50 7.05
CA PRO A 129 11.24 2.70 6.32
C PRO A 129 12.28 3.53 7.07
N LEU A 130 13.20 4.14 6.32
CA LEU A 130 14.02 5.21 6.87
C LEU A 130 13.15 6.40 7.32
N PRO A 131 13.59 7.16 8.35
CA PRO A 131 12.89 8.37 8.78
C PRO A 131 12.65 9.31 7.60
N VAL A 132 11.43 9.86 7.50
CA VAL A 132 11.09 10.83 6.45
C VAL A 132 11.72 12.17 6.82
N THR A 133 12.90 12.47 6.28
CA THR A 133 13.64 13.72 6.59
C THR A 133 13.31 14.86 5.63
N SER A 134 12.86 14.55 4.42
CA SER A 134 12.46 15.51 3.39
C SER A 134 11.27 15.00 2.57
N LEU A 135 10.53 15.93 1.95
CA LEU A 135 9.36 15.65 1.11
C LEU A 135 9.64 15.79 -0.37
#